data_AF-A0AAV2SF16-F1
#
_entry.id   AF-A0AAV2SF16-F1
#
_cell.length_a   1.000
_cell.length_b   1.000
_cell.length_c   1.000
_cell.angle_alpha   90.00
_cell.angle_beta   90.00
_cell.angle_gamma   90.00
#
_symmetry.space_group_name_H-M   'P 1'
#
loop_
_entity.id
_entity.type
_entity.pdbx_description
1 polymer ?
#
loop_
_entity_poly.entity_id
_entity_poly.type
_entity_poly.pdbx_seq_one_letter_code
_entity_poly.pdbx_strand_id
1 'polypeptide(L)'
;RPFESIDELVEQSEYPWSFAKGALPQNYFEGSYLNDPTSTGGRMWSGKSKLITSPYAVLPMIHEKNAMVIDYMTTIFYLGYDFKQSGECRVSWSKQNLLPVHYHFVFTKTPKGRELKERFDI
;
A
#
# COMPACT_ATOMS: atom_id res chain seq x y z
N ARG A 1 11.37 -15.35 0.04
CA ARG A 1 10.22 -14.45 -0.23
C ARG A 1 9.95 -14.54 -1.73
N PRO A 2 8.70 -14.46 -2.20
CA PRO A 2 8.40 -14.72 -3.62
C PRO A 2 8.92 -13.65 -4.59
N PHE A 3 9.19 -12.42 -4.12
CA PHE A 3 9.75 -11.31 -4.91
C PHE A 3 10.50 -10.33 -4.00
N GLU A 4 11.51 -9.66 -4.52
CA GLU A 4 12.39 -8.69 -3.82
C GLU A 4 12.30 -7.26 -4.39
N SER A 5 11.76 -7.08 -5.59
CA SER A 5 11.53 -5.77 -6.23
C SER A 5 10.12 -5.61 -6.82
N ILE A 6 9.69 -4.39 -7.19
CA ILE A 6 8.44 -4.19 -7.95
C ILE A 6 8.59 -4.85 -9.31
N ASP A 7 9.76 -4.69 -9.92
CA ASP A 7 10.04 -5.27 -11.24
C ASP A 7 9.82 -6.78 -11.23
N GLU A 8 10.35 -7.49 -10.23
CA GLU A 8 10.09 -8.93 -10.06
C GLU A 8 8.60 -9.23 -9.87
N LEU A 9 7.88 -8.45 -9.05
CA LEU A 9 6.45 -8.65 -8.83
C LEU A 9 5.62 -8.40 -10.10
N VAL A 10 6.04 -7.47 -10.95
CA VAL A 10 5.36 -7.11 -12.20
C VAL A 10 5.69 -8.11 -13.32
N GLU A 11 6.89 -8.68 -13.32
CA GLU A 11 7.36 -9.63 -14.34
C GLU A 11 6.88 -11.06 -14.08
N GLN A 12 6.64 -11.41 -12.81
CA GLN A 12 6.09 -12.73 -12.45
C GLN A 12 4.58 -12.83 -12.72
N SER A 13 4.09 -14.05 -12.91
CA SER A 13 2.67 -14.35 -13.18
C SER A 13 2.00 -15.24 -12.12
N GLU A 14 2.72 -15.68 -11.09
CA GLU A 14 2.22 -16.60 -10.06
C GLU A 14 1.30 -15.91 -9.04
N TYR A 15 1.64 -14.68 -8.65
CA TYR A 15 0.99 -13.92 -7.59
C TYR A 15 0.23 -12.74 -8.20
N PRO A 16 -1.10 -12.83 -8.38
CA PRO A 16 -1.88 -11.64 -8.67
C PRO A 16 -1.74 -10.64 -7.52
N TRP A 17 -1.78 -9.33 -7.82
CA TRP A 17 -1.70 -8.30 -6.79
C TRP A 17 -2.87 -7.33 -6.81
N SER A 18 -3.16 -6.74 -5.67
CA SER A 18 -4.31 -5.86 -5.48
C SER A 18 -3.96 -4.63 -4.65
N PHE A 19 -4.77 -3.59 -4.82
CA PHE A 19 -4.67 -2.34 -4.05
C PHE A 19 -5.91 -2.14 -3.19
N ALA A 20 -5.76 -1.53 -2.02
CA ALA A 20 -6.91 -1.02 -1.28
C ALA A 20 -7.42 0.28 -1.93
N LYS A 21 -8.74 0.37 -2.16
CA LYS A 21 -9.38 1.54 -2.76
C LYS A 21 -9.24 2.75 -1.81
N GLY A 22 -8.81 3.87 -2.36
CA GLY A 22 -8.53 5.12 -1.64
C GLY A 22 -7.20 5.15 -0.91
N ALA A 23 -6.42 4.06 -0.92
CA ALA A 23 -5.13 4.03 -0.25
C ALA A 23 -4.05 4.81 -1.03
N LEU A 24 -3.04 5.33 -0.32
CA LEU A 24 -1.92 6.06 -0.93
C LEU A 24 -1.24 5.27 -2.06
N PRO A 25 -0.95 3.96 -1.93
CA PRO A 25 -0.37 3.20 -3.03
C PRO A 25 -1.25 3.18 -4.29
N GLN A 26 -2.59 3.07 -4.15
CA GLN A 26 -3.48 3.11 -5.32
C GLN A 26 -3.26 4.41 -6.10
N ASN A 27 -3.38 5.56 -5.43
CA ASN A 27 -3.30 6.86 -6.08
C ASN A 27 -1.93 7.09 -6.73
N TYR A 28 -0.85 6.64 -6.09
CA TYR A 28 0.50 6.78 -6.63
C TYR A 28 0.69 5.97 -7.92
N PHE A 29 0.34 4.68 -7.91
CA PHE A 29 0.56 3.80 -9.07
C PHE A 29 -0.42 4.12 -10.21
N GLU A 30 -1.64 4.52 -9.88
CA GLU A 30 -2.60 5.06 -10.85
C GLU A 30 -2.05 6.33 -11.53
N GLY A 31 -1.51 7.27 -10.75
CA GLY A 31 -0.85 8.46 -11.29
C GLY A 31 0.38 8.13 -12.14
N SER A 32 1.17 7.12 -11.73
CA SER A 32 2.32 6.63 -12.51
C SER A 32 1.90 6.09 -13.87
N TYR A 33 0.81 5.32 -13.92
CA TYR A 33 0.25 4.81 -15.18
C TYR A 33 -0.28 5.92 -16.08
N LEU A 34 -0.99 6.90 -15.52
CA LEU A 34 -1.50 8.04 -16.29
C LEU A 34 -0.37 8.89 -16.90
N ASN A 35 0.79 8.94 -16.24
CA ASN A 35 1.97 9.67 -16.73
C ASN A 35 2.81 8.84 -17.72
N ASP A 36 3.13 7.59 -17.37
CA ASP A 36 3.89 6.66 -18.21
C ASP A 36 3.45 5.21 -17.94
N PRO A 37 2.59 4.64 -18.81
CA PRO A 37 2.15 3.24 -18.71
C PRO A 37 3.27 2.20 -18.78
N THR A 38 4.41 2.53 -19.37
CA THR A 38 5.53 1.60 -19.61
C THR A 38 6.50 1.53 -18.44
N SER A 39 6.52 2.57 -17.60
CA SER A 39 7.27 2.58 -16.35
C SER A 39 6.91 1.40 -15.45
N THR A 40 7.81 0.98 -14.56
CA THR A 40 7.53 -0.06 -13.55
C THR A 40 6.29 0.27 -12.72
N GLY A 41 6.10 1.53 -12.33
CA GLY A 41 4.89 1.97 -11.63
C GLY A 41 3.63 1.89 -12.49
N GLY A 42 3.72 2.23 -13.79
CA GLY A 42 2.63 2.09 -14.75
C GLY A 42 2.22 0.63 -14.96
N ARG A 43 3.20 -0.24 -15.20
CA ARG A 43 2.98 -1.69 -15.36
C ARG A 43 2.39 -2.33 -14.10
N MET A 44 2.85 -1.89 -12.92
CA MET A 44 2.31 -2.29 -11.62
C MET A 44 0.81 -1.96 -11.51
N TRP A 45 0.38 -0.79 -11.95
CA TRP A 45 -1.03 -0.43 -11.94
C TRP A 45 -1.85 -1.20 -12.97
N SER A 46 -1.32 -1.40 -14.18
CA SER A 46 -2.05 -2.08 -15.25
C SER A 46 -2.23 -3.58 -14.98
N GLY A 47 -1.24 -4.23 -14.36
CA GLY A 47 -1.27 -5.67 -14.06
C GLY A 47 -2.05 -6.05 -12.80
N LYS A 48 -2.66 -5.09 -12.10
CA LYS A 48 -3.43 -5.37 -10.88
C LYS A 48 -4.63 -6.28 -11.16
N SER A 49 -4.91 -7.17 -10.22
CA SER A 49 -6.05 -8.07 -10.25
C SER A 49 -7.36 -7.37 -9.87
N LYS A 50 -7.39 -6.66 -8.74
CA LYS A 50 -8.60 -6.00 -8.23
C LYS A 50 -8.29 -4.80 -7.33
N LEU A 51 -9.30 -3.95 -7.16
CA LEU A 51 -9.35 -2.93 -6.12
C LEU A 51 -10.20 -3.43 -4.96
N ILE A 52 -9.59 -3.53 -3.78
CA ILE A 52 -10.24 -4.00 -2.56
C ILE A 52 -10.94 -2.82 -1.89
N THR A 53 -12.26 -2.90 -1.73
CA THR A 53 -13.08 -1.81 -1.21
C THR A 53 -13.23 -1.82 0.31
N SER A 54 -12.80 -2.89 0.99
CA SER A 54 -12.88 -3.04 2.44
C SER A 54 -11.52 -3.39 3.02
N PRO A 55 -11.04 -2.70 4.08
CA PRO A 55 -9.79 -3.08 4.76
C PRO A 55 -9.86 -4.48 5.37
N TYR A 56 -11.05 -5.02 5.68
CA TYR A 56 -11.15 -6.39 6.20
C TYR A 56 -11.09 -7.47 5.12
N ALA A 57 -11.27 -7.11 3.84
CA ALA A 57 -11.18 -8.06 2.74
C ALA A 57 -9.72 -8.50 2.44
N VAL A 58 -8.73 -7.92 3.12
CA VAL A 58 -7.33 -8.34 3.05
C VAL A 58 -7.09 -9.71 3.69
N LEU A 59 -7.85 -10.07 4.74
CA LEU A 59 -7.61 -11.29 5.50
C LEU A 59 -7.97 -12.56 4.71
N PRO A 60 -9.11 -12.65 4.00
CA PRO A 60 -9.37 -13.79 3.12
C PRO A 60 -8.33 -13.94 2.00
N MET A 61 -7.72 -12.85 1.54
CA MET A 61 -6.74 -12.86 0.44
C MET A 61 -5.42 -13.54 0.79
N ILE A 62 -5.12 -13.68 2.09
CA ILE A 62 -4.01 -14.48 2.60
C ILE A 62 -4.08 -15.92 2.04
N HIS A 63 -5.29 -16.43 1.83
CA HIS A 63 -5.53 -17.78 1.33
C HIS A 63 -5.61 -17.86 -0.21
N GLU A 64 -5.65 -16.73 -0.92
CA GLU A 64 -5.85 -16.66 -2.38
C GLU A 64 -4.53 -16.56 -3.17
N LYS A 65 -3.35 -16.72 -2.53
CA LYS A 65 -2.04 -16.41 -3.13
C LYS A 65 -1.98 -15.01 -3.77
N ASN A 66 -2.69 -14.03 -3.19
CA ASN A 66 -2.74 -12.68 -3.73
C ASN A 66 -1.83 -11.73 -2.93
N ALA A 67 -0.97 -11.00 -3.62
CA ALA A 67 -0.13 -9.97 -3.01
C ALA A 67 -0.93 -8.68 -2.77
N MET A 68 -0.75 -8.06 -1.61
CA MET A 68 -1.38 -6.78 -1.30
C MET A 68 -0.34 -5.66 -1.30
N VAL A 69 -0.61 -4.61 -2.07
CA VAL A 69 0.23 -3.41 -2.11
C VAL A 69 -0.35 -2.39 -1.14
N ILE A 70 0.28 -2.29 0.02
CA ILE A 70 -0.17 -1.48 1.16
C ILE A 70 1.03 -0.75 1.78
N ASP A 71 0.75 0.29 2.56
CA ASP A 71 1.80 0.96 3.31
C ASP A 71 2.35 0.08 4.44
N TYR A 72 3.52 0.48 4.95
CA TYR A 72 4.24 -0.26 5.97
C TYR A 72 3.46 -0.43 7.27
N MET A 73 2.78 0.63 7.74
CA MET A 73 2.06 0.57 9.01
C MET A 73 0.87 -0.38 8.91
N THR A 74 0.16 -0.33 7.79
CA THR A 74 -0.92 -1.27 7.47
C THR A 74 -0.41 -2.70 7.35
N THR A 75 0.80 -2.92 6.81
CA THR A 75 1.44 -4.23 6.77
C THR A 75 1.65 -4.80 8.18
N ILE A 76 2.25 -4.03 9.09
CA ILE A 76 2.45 -4.47 10.48
C ILE A 76 1.12 -4.82 11.14
N PHE A 77 0.09 -3.99 10.95
CA PHE A 77 -1.24 -4.24 11.51
C PHE A 77 -1.80 -5.61 11.07
N TYR A 78 -1.77 -5.92 9.77
CA TYR A 78 -2.30 -7.21 9.29
C TYR A 78 -1.47 -8.40 9.73
N LEU A 79 -0.13 -8.30 9.75
CA LEU A 79 0.74 -9.36 10.27
C LEU A 79 0.40 -9.67 11.73
N GLY A 80 0.28 -8.62 12.56
CA GLY A 80 -0.06 -8.78 13.98
C GLY A 80 -1.49 -9.28 14.20
N TYR A 81 -2.44 -8.82 13.39
CA TYR A 81 -3.84 -9.26 13.46
C TYR A 81 -3.98 -10.74 13.07
N ASP A 82 -3.34 -11.17 11.98
CA ASP A 82 -3.35 -12.56 11.52
C ASP A 82 -2.74 -13.50 12.58
N PHE A 83 -1.57 -13.14 13.11
CA PHE A 83 -0.91 -13.91 14.17
C PHE A 83 -1.77 -13.98 15.44
N LYS A 84 -2.40 -12.88 15.85
CA LYS A 84 -3.29 -12.86 17.02
C LYS A 84 -4.51 -13.78 16.84
N GLN A 85 -5.05 -13.92 15.64
CA GLN A 85 -6.22 -14.75 15.38
C GLN A 85 -5.89 -16.23 15.17
N SER A 86 -4.81 -16.51 14.45
CA SER A 86 -4.46 -17.88 14.04
C SER A 86 -3.43 -18.55 14.95
N GLY A 87 -2.60 -17.76 15.65
CA GLY A 87 -1.41 -18.25 16.34
C GLY A 87 -0.25 -18.61 15.41
N GLU A 88 -0.38 -18.36 14.10
CA GLU A 88 0.57 -18.79 13.08
C GLU A 88 1.08 -17.60 12.23
N CYS A 89 2.32 -17.71 11.73
CA CYS A 89 2.90 -16.74 10.81
C CYS A 89 2.59 -17.13 9.35
N ARG A 90 1.37 -16.84 8.88
CA ARG A 90 0.90 -17.27 7.55
C ARG A 90 1.15 -16.25 6.44
N VAL A 91 1.42 -15.02 6.84
CA VAL A 91 1.69 -13.88 5.97
C VAL A 91 3.16 -13.51 6.01
N SER A 92 3.69 -13.18 4.83
CA SER A 92 5.03 -12.63 4.71
C SER A 92 4.97 -11.30 3.97
N TRP A 93 5.87 -10.41 4.34
CA TRP A 93 6.05 -9.13 3.66
C TRP A 93 7.34 -9.14 2.84
N SER A 94 7.29 -8.51 1.67
CA SER A 94 8.50 -8.13 0.94
C SER A 94 8.78 -6.68 1.25
N LYS A 95 9.89 -6.42 1.96
CA LYS A 95 10.27 -5.05 2.33
C LYS A 95 10.75 -4.34 1.09
N GLN A 96 9.95 -3.41 0.60
CA GLN A 96 10.38 -2.52 -0.45
C GLN A 96 9.94 -1.10 -0.10
N ASN A 97 10.89 -0.16 -0.13
CA ASN A 97 10.60 1.27 -0.01
C ASN A 97 10.00 1.76 -1.33
N LEU A 98 8.82 1.24 -1.68
CA LEU A 98 8.15 1.52 -2.95
C LEU A 98 7.91 3.01 -3.11
N LEU A 99 7.58 3.65 -1.99
CA LEU A 99 7.19 5.04 -1.90
C LEU A 99 7.92 5.66 -0.71
N PRO A 100 8.68 6.75 -0.90
CA PRO A 100 9.08 7.61 0.21
C PRO A 100 7.83 8.33 0.73
N VAL A 101 7.15 7.74 1.71
CA VAL A 101 5.96 8.35 2.32
C VAL A 101 6.40 9.20 3.51
N HIS A 102 6.10 10.50 3.43
CA HIS A 102 6.22 11.41 4.55
C HIS A 102 4.82 11.83 5.01
N TYR A 103 4.56 11.68 6.30
CA TYR A 103 3.32 12.16 6.91
C TYR A 103 3.55 13.58 7.41
N HIS A 104 2.69 14.50 6.98
CA HIS A 104 2.74 15.90 7.36
C HIS A 104 1.39 16.33 7.95
N PHE A 105 1.44 17.18 8.97
CA PHE A 105 0.25 17.89 9.42
C PHE A 105 -0.10 18.98 8.40
N VAL A 106 -1.34 18.98 7.91
CA VAL A 106 -1.85 20.01 7.03
C VAL A 106 -2.74 20.95 7.82
N PHE A 107 -2.32 22.21 7.92
CA PHE A 107 -3.10 23.26 8.57
C PHE A 107 -3.87 24.06 7.52
N THR A 108 -5.15 24.35 7.79
CA THR A 108 -5.95 25.18 6.89
C THR A 108 -5.48 26.63 6.89
N LYS A 109 -5.76 27.38 5.81
CA LYS A 109 -5.43 28.81 5.72
C LYS A 109 -6.31 29.73 6.60
N THR A 110 -7.24 29.15 7.36
CA THR A 110 -8.14 29.89 8.27
C THR A 110 -7.34 30.51 9.43
N PRO A 111 -7.87 31.54 10.13
CA PRO A 111 -7.22 32.08 11.33
C PRO A 111 -6.90 31.00 12.37
N LYS A 112 -7.85 30.09 12.63
CA LYS A 112 -7.65 28.95 13.54
C LYS A 112 -6.60 27.96 13.04
N GLY A 113 -6.54 27.73 11.72
CA GLY A 113 -5.51 26.87 11.13
C GLY A 113 -4.11 27.45 11.25
N ARG A 114 -3.95 28.78 11.11
CA ARG A 114 -2.68 29.48 11.35
C ARG A 114 -2.24 29.41 12.81
N GLU A 115 -3.14 29.65 13.75
CA GLU A 115 -2.86 29.53 15.19
C GLU A 115 -2.42 28.11 15.56
N LEU A 116 -3.08 27.07 15.00
CA LEU A 116 -2.66 25.69 15.21
C LEU A 116 -1.28 25.41 14.62
N LYS A 117 -0.96 25.92 13.43
CA LYS A 117 0.38 25.77 12.83
C LYS A 117 1.47 26.34 13.73
N GLU A 118 1.29 27.56 14.24
CA GLU A 118 2.25 28.22 15.13
C GLU A 118 2.50 27.45 16.43
N ARG A 119 1.49 26.75 16.96
CA ARG A 119 1.63 25.92 18.17
C ARG A 119 2.38 24.61 17.94
N PHE A 120 2.33 24.06 16.73
CA PHE A 120 2.97 22.78 16.38
C PHE A 120 4.38 22.94 15.80
N ASP A 121 4.74 24.13 15.29
CA ASP A 121 6.05 24.46 14.72
C ASP A 121 7.12 24.82 15.80
N ILE A 122 6.87 24.55 17.09
CA ILE A 122 7.77 24.84 18.24
C ILE A 122 8.75 23.68 18.49
#